data_AF-A0A3N5IH93-F1
#
_entry.id   AF-A0A3N5IH93-F1
#
_cell.length_a   1.000
_cell.length_b   1.000
_cell.length_c   1.000
_cell.angle_alpha   90.00
_cell.angle_beta   90.00
_cell.angle_gamma   90.00
#
_symmetry.space_group_name_H-M   'P 1'
#
loop_
_entity.id
_entity.type
_entity.pdbx_description
1 polymer ?
#
loop_
_entity_poly.entity_id
_entity_poly.type
_entity_poly.pdbx_seq_one_letter_code
_entity_poly.pdbx_strand_id
1 'polypeptide(L)'
;MIRAPLSALLGYAAMLTVILGGIAATWFGLGNRFAFVGDTNQASLGWSLLQLASGLAAACVGGWLTARVAGDRASLAIKILTAAILVLGLVSLAMHLAITPRPLADGKTIDSLTFTEAAEFARYPVWYDAVIIVIGVLGIRVGAAVALQAGGRAGNQSPTP
;
A
#
# COMPACT_ATOMS: atom_id res chain seq x y z
N MET A 1 15.25 1.68 22.46
CA MET A 1 14.46 0.56 21.87
C MET A 1 13.18 1.05 21.20
N ILE A 2 12.45 2.02 21.78
CA ILE A 2 11.17 2.53 21.25
C ILE A 2 11.22 3.20 19.87
N ARG A 3 12.38 3.73 19.46
CA ARG A 3 12.55 4.42 18.17
C ARG A 3 12.23 3.52 16.97
N ALA A 4 12.61 2.24 17.03
CA ALA A 4 12.35 1.29 15.94
C ALA A 4 10.85 1.06 15.69
N PRO A 5 10.03 0.63 16.67
CA PRO A 5 8.59 0.46 16.46
C PRO A 5 7.88 1.77 16.09
N LEU A 6 8.27 2.92 16.69
CA LEU A 6 7.69 4.22 16.32
C LEU A 6 7.98 4.60 14.86
N SER A 7 9.20 4.38 14.39
CA SER A 7 9.55 4.65 12.99
C SER A 7 8.84 3.72 12.00
N ALA A 8 8.58 2.46 12.39
CA ALA A 8 7.78 1.53 11.60
C ALA A 8 6.32 2.00 11.53
N LEU A 9 5.75 2.44 12.66
CA LEU A 9 4.39 2.99 12.72
C LEU A 9 4.25 4.25 11.84
N LEU A 10 5.22 5.16 11.87
CA LEU A 10 5.24 6.35 11.02
C LEU A 10 5.34 6.00 9.53
N GLY A 11 6.17 5.03 9.17
CA GLY A 11 6.24 4.54 7.79
C GLY A 11 4.92 3.92 7.33
N TYR A 12 4.27 3.12 8.18
CA TYR A 12 2.94 2.57 7.90
C TYR A 12 1.88 3.66 7.72
N ALA A 13 1.87 4.68 8.57
CA ALA A 13 0.96 5.82 8.44
C ALA A 13 1.18 6.58 7.12
N ALA A 14 2.43 6.76 6.70
CA ALA A 14 2.75 7.35 5.41
C ALA A 14 2.27 6.47 4.24
N MET A 15 2.43 5.14 4.32
CA MET A 15 1.88 4.21 3.33
C MET A 15 0.37 4.37 3.20
N LEU A 16 -0.35 4.35 4.32
CA LEU A 16 -1.81 4.52 4.33
C LEU A 16 -2.22 5.85 3.69
N THR A 17 -1.50 6.92 3.98
CA THR A 17 -1.78 8.25 3.40
C THR A 17 -1.65 8.22 1.87
N VAL A 18 -0.58 7.61 1.36
CA VAL A 18 -0.35 7.49 -0.09
C VAL A 18 -1.38 6.57 -0.74
N ILE A 19 -1.73 5.45 -0.11
CA ILE A 19 -2.73 4.50 -0.63
C ILE A 19 -4.10 5.16 -0.68
N LEU A 20 -4.58 5.75 0.42
CA LEU A 20 -5.89 6.39 0.49
C LEU A 20 -5.96 7.60 -0.46
N GLY A 21 -4.89 8.39 -0.52
CA GLY A 21 -4.78 9.49 -1.47
C GLY A 21 -4.81 9.02 -2.93
N GLY A 22 -4.11 7.93 -3.25
CA GLY A 22 -4.09 7.33 -4.58
C GLY A 22 -5.45 6.76 -4.99
N ILE A 23 -6.10 5.99 -4.10
CA ILE A 23 -7.44 5.45 -4.32
C ILE A 23 -8.45 6.59 -4.52
N ALA A 24 -8.42 7.62 -3.67
CA ALA A 24 -9.32 8.77 -3.81
C ALA A 24 -9.07 9.54 -5.11
N ALA A 25 -7.81 9.86 -5.43
CA ALA A 25 -7.46 10.59 -6.65
C ALA A 25 -7.88 9.84 -7.91
N THR A 26 -7.68 8.52 -7.93
CA THR A 26 -8.06 7.68 -9.07
C THR A 26 -9.57 7.51 -9.18
N TRP A 27 -10.27 7.37 -8.05
CA TRP A 27 -11.73 7.33 -8.01
C TRP A 27 -12.36 8.62 -8.56
N PHE A 28 -11.95 9.78 -8.02
CA PHE A 28 -12.51 11.07 -8.45
C PHE A 28 -12.03 11.51 -9.84
N GLY A 29 -10.86 11.03 -10.28
CA GLY A 29 -10.31 11.35 -11.60
C GLY A 29 -10.86 10.50 -12.74
N LEU A 30 -11.07 9.20 -12.52
CA LEU A 30 -11.44 8.24 -13.56
C LEU A 30 -12.88 7.71 -13.45
N GLY A 31 -13.50 7.88 -12.27
CA GLY A 31 -14.87 7.48 -12.00
C GLY A 31 -15.09 5.97 -11.86
N ASN A 32 -16.32 5.61 -11.49
CA ASN A 32 -16.72 4.25 -11.14
C ASN A 32 -16.59 3.28 -12.32
N ARG A 33 -16.91 3.72 -13.53
CA ARG A 33 -16.87 2.87 -14.74
C ARG A 33 -15.47 2.39 -15.10
N PHE A 34 -14.44 3.13 -14.74
CA PHE A 34 -13.06 2.67 -14.89
C PHE A 34 -12.69 1.66 -13.80
N ALA A 35 -13.23 1.83 -12.59
CA ALA A 35 -12.93 0.98 -11.44
C ALA A 35 -13.45 -0.46 -11.61
N PHE A 36 -14.55 -0.66 -12.34
CA PHE A 36 -15.26 -1.93 -12.42
C PHE A 36 -15.37 -2.51 -13.84
N VAL A 37 -15.58 -3.82 -13.95
CA VAL A 37 -15.86 -4.51 -15.22
C VAL A 37 -17.36 -4.48 -15.50
N GLY A 38 -17.80 -3.61 -16.41
CA GLY A 38 -19.21 -3.47 -16.77
C GLY A 38 -20.07 -3.13 -15.54
N ASP A 39 -21.20 -3.83 -15.38
CA ASP A 39 -22.11 -3.68 -14.24
C ASP A 39 -21.80 -4.64 -13.08
N THR A 40 -20.60 -5.22 -13.05
CA THR A 40 -20.19 -6.15 -12.00
C THR A 40 -19.41 -5.43 -10.91
N ASN A 41 -19.39 -5.98 -9.69
CA ASN A 41 -18.54 -5.48 -8.60
C ASN A 41 -17.07 -5.94 -8.70
N GLN A 42 -16.67 -6.53 -9.82
CA GLN A 42 -15.31 -6.95 -10.06
C GLN A 42 -14.46 -5.76 -10.50
N ALA A 43 -13.36 -5.52 -9.81
CA ALA A 43 -12.41 -4.49 -10.17
C ALA A 43 -11.85 -4.74 -11.58
N SER A 44 -11.78 -3.69 -12.38
CA SER A 44 -11.20 -3.77 -13.71
C SER A 44 -9.70 -4.06 -13.63
N LEU A 45 -9.13 -4.61 -14.71
CA LEU A 45 -7.69 -4.82 -14.79
C LEU A 45 -6.93 -3.48 -14.70
N GLY A 46 -7.43 -2.44 -15.38
CA GLY A 46 -6.82 -1.11 -15.35
C GLY A 46 -6.80 -0.52 -13.95
N TRP A 47 -7.92 -0.64 -13.22
CA TRP A 47 -8.00 -0.25 -11.81
C TRP A 47 -7.02 -1.03 -10.94
N SER A 48 -7.02 -2.35 -11.08
CA SER A 48 -6.14 -3.24 -10.30
C SER A 48 -4.67 -2.88 -10.51
N LEU A 49 -4.22 -2.68 -11.76
CA LEU A 49 -2.84 -2.29 -12.05
C LEU A 49 -2.47 -0.92 -11.47
N LEU A 50 -3.40 0.04 -11.52
CA LEU A 50 -3.20 1.37 -10.96
C LEU A 50 -3.09 1.36 -9.44
N GLN A 51 -3.88 0.52 -8.77
CA GLN A 51 -3.78 0.33 -7.32
C GLN A 51 -2.50 -0.43 -6.94
N LEU A 52 -2.03 -1.39 -7.74
CA LEU A 52 -0.71 -1.99 -7.52
C LEU A 52 0.43 -0.97 -7.64
N ALA A 53 0.37 -0.09 -8.65
CA ALA A 53 1.35 0.98 -8.81
C ALA A 53 1.32 1.96 -7.63
N SER A 54 0.13 2.34 -7.17
CA SER A 54 -0.06 3.20 -5.99
C SER A 54 0.46 2.52 -4.71
N GLY A 55 0.21 1.21 -4.56
CA GLY A 55 0.71 0.40 -3.45
C GLY A 55 2.23 0.26 -3.46
N LEU A 56 2.86 0.12 -4.62
CA LEU A 56 4.33 0.13 -4.76
C LEU A 56 4.90 1.48 -4.33
N ALA A 57 4.34 2.58 -4.84
CA ALA A 57 4.76 3.93 -4.47
C ALA A 57 4.63 4.17 -2.96
N ALA A 58 3.50 3.77 -2.37
CA ALA A 58 3.27 3.84 -0.94
C ALA A 58 4.31 3.03 -0.16
N ALA A 59 4.56 1.78 -0.53
CA ALA A 59 5.54 0.92 0.12
C ALA A 59 6.96 1.50 0.06
N CYS A 60 7.35 2.09 -1.08
CA CYS A 60 8.61 2.82 -1.20
C CYS A 60 8.68 4.03 -0.26
N VAL A 61 7.63 4.84 -0.19
CA VAL A 61 7.56 5.99 0.73
C VAL A 61 7.64 5.53 2.20
N GLY A 62 6.91 4.47 2.56
CA GLY A 62 6.93 3.91 3.91
C GLY A 62 8.30 3.40 4.33
N GLY A 63 8.93 2.58 3.48
CA GLY A 63 10.28 2.07 3.72
C GLY A 63 11.33 3.19 3.82
N TRP A 64 11.23 4.19 2.94
CA TRP A 64 12.10 5.36 2.96
C TRP A 64 11.97 6.13 4.28
N LEU A 65 10.72 6.44 4.69
CA LEU A 65 10.46 7.21 5.90
C LEU A 65 10.88 6.45 7.15
N THR A 66 10.54 5.15 7.25
CA THR A 66 10.96 4.29 8.36
C THR A 66 12.47 4.28 8.51
N ALA A 67 13.22 4.04 7.43
CA ALA A 67 14.68 4.03 7.48
C ALA A 67 15.25 5.38 7.90
N ARG A 68 14.70 6.49 7.38
CA ARG A 68 15.16 7.85 7.66
C ARG A 68 14.94 8.26 9.11
N VAL A 69 13.80 7.89 9.71
CA VAL A 69 13.48 8.22 11.11
C VAL A 69 14.19 7.30 12.10
N ALA A 70 14.39 6.03 11.74
CA ALA A 70 14.99 5.03 12.62
C ALA A 70 16.49 5.25 12.89
N GLY A 71 17.23 5.89 11.98
CA GLY A 71 18.68 6.13 12.11
C GLY A 71 19.47 4.82 12.26
N ASP A 72 20.24 4.70 13.35
CA ASP A 72 21.05 3.52 13.69
C ASP A 72 20.23 2.22 13.81
N ARG A 73 18.91 2.34 14.04
CA ARG A 73 17.99 1.20 14.17
C ARG A 73 17.21 0.86 12.91
N ALA A 74 17.56 1.44 11.76
CA ALA A 74 16.85 1.22 10.49
C ALA A 74 16.65 -0.26 10.16
N SER A 75 17.68 -1.11 10.29
CA SER A 75 17.58 -2.54 9.99
C SER A 75 16.47 -3.25 10.80
N LEU A 76 16.36 -2.95 12.09
CA LEU A 76 15.31 -3.52 12.94
C LEU A 76 13.93 -2.95 12.58
N ALA A 77 13.83 -1.64 12.38
CA ALA A 77 12.57 -0.98 12.06
C ALA A 77 11.96 -1.47 10.73
N ILE A 78 12.81 -1.64 9.70
CA ILE A 78 12.40 -2.17 8.39
C ILE A 78 11.88 -3.61 8.53
N LYS A 79 12.54 -4.45 9.34
CA LYS A 79 12.08 -5.82 9.62
C LYS A 79 10.70 -5.83 10.28
N ILE A 80 10.49 -4.95 11.26
CA ILE A 80 9.18 -4.81 11.94
C ILE A 80 8.10 -4.42 10.94
N LEU A 81 8.33 -3.37 10.13
CA LEU A 81 7.36 -2.93 9.14
C LEU A 81 7.08 -4.01 8.10
N THR A 82 8.13 -4.66 7.58
CA THR A 82 7.99 -5.75 6.59
C THR A 82 7.19 -6.92 7.16
N ALA A 83 7.47 -7.33 8.39
CA ALA A 83 6.74 -8.41 9.06
C ALA A 83 5.26 -8.04 9.27
N ALA A 84 4.98 -6.79 9.68
CA ALA A 84 3.60 -6.32 9.83
C ALA A 84 2.84 -6.35 8.51
N ILE A 85 3.44 -5.88 7.41
CA ILE A 85 2.81 -5.89 6.08
C ILE A 85 2.61 -7.32 5.56
N LEU A 86 3.56 -8.22 5.78
CA LEU A 86 3.40 -9.63 5.45
C LEU A 86 2.22 -10.25 6.20
N VAL A 87 2.14 -10.05 7.52
CA VAL A 87 1.05 -10.59 8.34
C VAL A 87 -0.30 -10.01 7.91
N LEU A 88 -0.40 -8.68 7.77
CA LEU A 88 -1.64 -8.01 7.36
C LEU A 88 -2.09 -8.45 5.97
N GLY A 89 -1.15 -8.58 5.03
CA GLY A 89 -1.44 -9.04 3.68
C GLY A 89 -1.91 -10.49 3.64
N LEU A 90 -1.27 -11.39 4.39
CA LEU A 90 -1.71 -12.78 4.50
C LEU A 90 -3.08 -12.91 5.17
N VAL A 91 -3.35 -12.12 6.22
CA VAL A 91 -4.67 -12.06 6.85
C VAL A 91 -5.71 -11.55 5.85
N SER A 92 -5.41 -10.50 5.09
CA SER A 92 -6.31 -9.96 4.06
C SER A 92 -6.62 -11.01 2.98
N LEU A 93 -5.60 -11.71 2.47
CA LEU A 93 -5.77 -12.78 1.49
C LEU A 93 -6.63 -13.93 2.05
N ALA A 94 -6.35 -14.37 3.27
CA ALA A 94 -7.13 -15.42 3.92
C ALA A 94 -8.60 -15.01 4.10
N MET A 95 -8.86 -13.76 4.50
CA MET A 95 -10.21 -13.22 4.65
C MET A 95 -10.93 -13.13 3.31
N HIS A 96 -10.26 -12.69 2.23
CA HIS A 96 -10.85 -12.66 0.90
C HIS A 96 -11.23 -14.06 0.41
N LEU A 97 -10.40 -15.08 0.68
CA LEU A 97 -10.71 -16.47 0.31
C LEU A 97 -11.83 -17.09 1.16
N ALA A 98 -12.03 -16.62 2.40
CA ALA A 98 -13.00 -17.16 3.32
C ALA A 98 -14.39 -16.50 3.25
N ILE A 99 -14.45 -15.22 2.89
CA ILE A 99 -15.69 -14.45 2.90
C ILE A 99 -16.47 -14.67 1.61
N THR A 100 -17.74 -15.07 1.73
CA THR A 100 -18.62 -15.13 0.58
C THR A 100 -18.90 -13.72 0.06
N PRO A 101 -18.60 -13.45 -1.22
CA PRO A 101 -19.27 -12.46 -2.04
C PRO A 101 -20.63 -11.89 -1.59
N ARG A 102 -20.69 -10.66 -1.07
CA ARG A 102 -21.97 -9.93 -0.99
C ARG A 102 -22.39 -9.42 -2.38
N PRO A 103 -23.64 -9.64 -2.82
CA PRO A 103 -24.17 -8.99 -4.01
C PRO A 103 -24.34 -7.49 -3.77
N LEU A 104 -24.46 -6.73 -4.86
CA LEU A 104 -24.91 -5.34 -4.79
C LEU A 104 -26.30 -5.30 -4.13
N ALA A 105 -26.57 -4.25 -3.35
CA ALA A 105 -27.89 -4.03 -2.77
C ALA A 105 -28.93 -3.85 -3.89
N ASP A 106 -30.17 -4.28 -3.63
CA ASP A 106 -31.26 -4.23 -4.60
C ASP A 106 -31.45 -2.80 -5.14
N GLY A 107 -31.49 -2.69 -6.47
CA GLY A 107 -31.67 -1.41 -7.18
C GLY A 107 -30.41 -0.55 -7.30
N LYS A 108 -29.25 -0.96 -6.78
CA LYS A 108 -27.99 -0.25 -6.99
C LYS A 108 -27.26 -0.70 -8.25
N THR A 109 -26.74 0.28 -8.98
CA THR A 109 -25.82 0.10 -10.11
C THR A 109 -24.43 0.61 -9.75
N ILE A 110 -23.41 0.19 -10.49
CA ILE A 110 -22.03 0.66 -10.28
C ILE A 110 -21.93 2.20 -10.35
N ASP A 111 -22.69 2.83 -11.26
CA ASP A 111 -22.73 4.28 -11.40
C ASP A 111 -23.32 4.99 -10.18
N SER A 112 -24.17 4.32 -9.41
CA SER A 112 -24.81 4.87 -8.21
C SER A 112 -23.97 4.73 -6.93
N LEU A 113 -22.86 3.98 -6.98
CA LEU A 113 -22.04 3.72 -5.81
C LEU A 113 -21.30 4.97 -5.36
N THR A 114 -21.40 5.28 -4.06
CA THR A 114 -20.48 6.21 -3.41
C THR A 114 -19.11 5.58 -3.23
N PHE A 115 -18.09 6.41 -2.93
CA PHE A 115 -16.73 5.94 -2.66
C PHE A 115 -16.67 4.85 -1.57
N THR A 116 -17.40 5.05 -0.47
CA THR A 116 -17.42 4.12 0.66
C THR A 116 -18.14 2.83 0.34
N GLU A 117 -19.24 2.92 -0.42
CA GLU A 117 -19.99 1.74 -0.86
C GLU A 117 -19.17 0.92 -1.86
N ALA A 118 -18.48 1.58 -2.78
CA ALA A 118 -17.58 0.90 -3.70
C ALA A 118 -16.48 0.14 -2.97
N ALA A 119 -15.89 0.71 -1.92
CA ALA A 119 -14.90 0.02 -1.10
C ALA A 119 -15.47 -1.22 -0.38
N GLU A 120 -16.75 -1.20 0.00
CA GLU A 120 -17.42 -2.35 0.62
C GLU A 120 -17.69 -3.48 -0.40
N PHE A 121 -18.11 -3.14 -1.61
CA PHE A 121 -18.54 -4.12 -2.61
C PHE A 121 -17.44 -4.55 -3.59
N ALA A 122 -16.35 -3.79 -3.70
CA ALA A 122 -15.30 -4.05 -4.68
C ALA A 122 -14.61 -5.39 -4.47
N ARG A 123 -14.41 -6.11 -5.58
CA ARG A 123 -13.66 -7.37 -5.58
C ARG A 123 -12.47 -7.29 -6.49
N TYR A 124 -11.31 -7.42 -5.90
CA TYR A 124 -10.09 -7.62 -6.66
C TYR A 124 -10.01 -9.08 -7.13
N PRO A 125 -9.35 -9.34 -8.26
CA PRO A 125 -8.98 -10.70 -8.61
C PRO A 125 -8.08 -11.32 -7.53
N VAL A 126 -8.21 -12.62 -7.23
CA VAL A 126 -7.41 -13.28 -6.17
C VAL A 126 -5.90 -13.11 -6.36
N TRP A 127 -5.42 -13.05 -7.61
CA TRP A 127 -4.01 -12.83 -7.90
C TRP A 127 -3.50 -11.47 -7.39
N TYR A 128 -4.37 -10.46 -7.32
CA TYR A 128 -4.02 -9.10 -6.89
C TYR A 128 -3.47 -9.11 -5.45
N ASP A 129 -4.12 -9.83 -4.55
CA ASP A 129 -3.70 -9.91 -3.15
C ASP A 129 -2.36 -10.61 -2.98
N ALA A 130 -2.08 -11.64 -3.78
CA ALA A 130 -0.77 -12.27 -3.77
C ALA A 130 0.32 -11.29 -4.25
N VAL A 131 0.03 -10.52 -5.31
CA VAL A 131 0.98 -9.57 -5.90
C VAL A 131 1.21 -8.37 -4.99
N ILE A 132 0.17 -7.80 -4.37
CA ILE A 132 0.32 -6.62 -3.50
C ILE A 132 1.19 -6.92 -2.27
N ILE A 133 1.17 -8.16 -1.75
CA ILE A 133 2.07 -8.60 -0.67
C ILE A 133 3.53 -8.52 -1.12
N VAL A 134 3.84 -9.10 -2.28
CA VAL A 134 5.19 -9.10 -2.86
C VAL A 134 5.66 -7.68 -3.12
N ILE A 135 4.80 -6.86 -3.73
CA ILE A 135 5.05 -5.44 -4.01
C ILE A 135 5.31 -4.66 -2.72
N GLY A 136 4.53 -4.91 -1.65
CA GLY A 136 4.71 -4.27 -0.36
C GLY A 136 6.11 -4.52 0.22
N VAL A 137 6.53 -5.79 0.25
CA VAL A 137 7.86 -6.18 0.76
C VAL A 137 8.99 -5.58 -0.08
N LEU A 138 8.88 -5.68 -1.41
CA LEU A 138 9.91 -5.15 -2.32
C LEU A 138 9.98 -3.63 -2.23
N GLY A 139 8.84 -2.95 -2.26
CA GLY A 139 8.75 -1.50 -2.17
C GLY A 139 9.38 -0.95 -0.89
N ILE A 140 9.09 -1.56 0.26
CA ILE A 140 9.69 -1.19 1.55
C ILE A 140 11.22 -1.30 1.49
N ARG A 141 11.75 -2.39 0.94
CA ARG A 141 13.19 -2.60 0.82
C ARG A 141 13.85 -1.59 -0.11
N VAL A 142 13.25 -1.30 -1.26
CA VAL A 142 13.74 -0.31 -2.22
C VAL A 142 13.75 1.08 -1.59
N GLY A 143 12.63 1.49 -0.97
CA GLY A 143 12.53 2.79 -0.30
C GLY A 143 13.56 2.97 0.80
N ALA A 144 13.73 1.95 1.63
CA ALA A 144 14.73 1.93 2.68
C ALA A 144 16.16 2.02 2.13
N ALA A 145 16.48 1.28 1.07
CA ALA A 145 17.79 1.31 0.42
C ALA A 145 18.13 2.73 -0.09
N VAL A 146 17.16 3.40 -0.72
CA VAL A 146 17.31 4.79 -1.19
C VAL A 146 17.60 5.74 -0.01
N ALA A 147 16.88 5.61 1.10
CA ALA A 147 17.08 6.45 2.29
C ALA A 147 18.48 6.26 2.90
N LEU A 148 18.95 5.01 3.00
CA LEU A 148 20.24 4.68 3.60
C LEU A 148 21.41 5.14 2.71
N GLN A 149 21.30 5.00 1.39
CA GLN A 149 22.31 5.50 0.45
C GLN A 149 22.45 7.03 0.51
N ALA A 150 21.32 7.75 0.62
CA ALA A 150 21.32 9.20 0.76
C ALA A 150 22.02 9.65 2.07
N GLY A 151 21.84 8.90 3.16
CA GLY A 151 22.51 9.16 4.44
C GLY A 151 24.02 8.91 4.39
N GLY A 152 24.47 7.85 3.73
CA GLY A 152 25.90 7.53 3.60
C GLY A 152 26.69 8.55 2.78
N ARG A 153 26.07 9.15 1.74
CA ARG A 153 26.69 10.21 0.94
C ARG A 153 26.91 11.50 1.74
N ALA A 154 26.01 11.84 2.66
CA ALA A 154 26.13 13.04 3.49
C ALA A 154 27.26 12.92 4.54
N GLY A 155 27.55 11.71 5.03
CA GLY A 155 28.61 11.47 6.01
C GLY A 155 30.04 11.54 5.45
N ASN A 156 30.23 11.36 4.13
CA ASN A 156 31.55 11.34 3.49
C ASN A 156 32.04 12.71 2.98
N GLN A 157 31.28 13.79 3.20
CA GLN A 157 31.64 15.15 2.77
C GLN A 157 32.20 16.04 3.89
N SER A 158 32.61 15.49 5.04
CA SER A 158 33.35 16.29 6.03
C SER A 158 34.70 16.73 5.43
N PRO A 159 34.96 18.04 5.29
CA PRO A 159 36.22 18.53 4.74
C PRO A 159 37.36 18.08 5.65
N THR A 160 38.37 17.46 5.05
CA THR A 160 39.66 17.23 5.71
C THR A 160 40.28 18.61 5.99
N PRO A 161 40.80 18.85 7.21
CA PRO A 161 41.39 20.13 7.61
C PRO A 161 42.68 20.45 6.82
#